data_AF-A0A816BR54-F1
#
_entry.id   AF-A0A816BR54-F1
#
_cell.length_a   1.000
_cell.length_b   1.000
_cell.length_c   1.000
_cell.angle_alpha   90.00
_cell.angle_beta   90.00
_cell.angle_gamma   90.00
#
_symmetry.space_group_name_H-M   'P 1'
#
loop_
_entity.id
_entity.type
_entity.pdbx_description
1 polymer ?
#
loop_
_entity_poly.entity_id
_entity_poly.type
_entity_poly.pdbx_seq_one_letter_code
_entity_poly.pdbx_strand_id
1 'polypeptide(L)'
;MNPVENQLECGKEQNWVYIDNGTFRLSQQALLKHGPIECAYRSILRENDFSAVEGQRLYPVVDRMPLISDFFHADCRASDGSIYNNIHSGIHFDATLHERHSESSADKTPLNYNVLMFGYDSVSRISFMRLLPKTYMYLIQQLGAVVMKVPVYGSA
;
A
#
# COMPACT_ATOMS: atom_id res chain seq x y z
N MET A 1 -0.02 -35.06 -11.34
CA MET A 1 -0.45 -34.21 -10.22
C MET A 1 -1.04 -32.97 -10.85
N ASN A 2 -2.37 -32.84 -10.86
CA ASN A 2 -3.03 -31.66 -11.41
C ASN A 2 -2.89 -30.53 -10.38
N PRO A 3 -2.48 -29.31 -10.78
CA PRO A 3 -2.41 -28.19 -9.85
C PRO A 3 -3.83 -27.86 -9.40
N VAL A 4 -4.05 -27.86 -8.08
CA VAL A 4 -5.27 -27.31 -7.50
C VAL A 4 -5.10 -25.80 -7.57
N GLU A 5 -5.70 -25.20 -8.58
CA GLU A 5 -5.81 -23.76 -8.71
C GLU A 5 -6.83 -23.30 -7.66
N ASN A 6 -6.34 -22.91 -6.48
CA ASN A 6 -7.18 -22.27 -5.47
C ASN A 6 -7.60 -20.91 -6.00
N GLN A 7 -8.79 -20.85 -6.60
CA GLN A 7 -9.38 -19.63 -7.08
C GLN A 7 -9.60 -18.69 -5.88
N LEU A 8 -9.12 -17.45 -5.99
CA LEU A 8 -9.33 -16.43 -4.98
C LEU A 8 -10.83 -16.11 -4.89
N GLU A 9 -11.48 -16.53 -3.80
CA GLU A 9 -12.88 -16.22 -3.54
C GLU A 9 -13.01 -14.79 -2.99
N CYS A 10 -13.23 -13.84 -3.90
CA CYS A 10 -13.60 -12.48 -3.50
C CYS A 10 -15.04 -12.44 -2.99
N GLY A 11 -15.32 -11.57 -2.02
CA GLY A 11 -16.69 -11.29 -1.59
C GLY A 11 -17.56 -10.88 -2.78
N LYS A 12 -18.74 -11.50 -2.91
CA LYS A 12 -19.69 -11.20 -4.00
C LYS A 12 -20.30 -9.79 -3.88
N GLU A 13 -20.22 -9.22 -2.69
CA GLU A 13 -20.71 -7.89 -2.37
C GLU A 13 -19.59 -6.86 -2.52
N GLN A 14 -19.93 -5.70 -3.09
CA GLN A 14 -19.01 -4.57 -3.15
C GLN A 14 -18.73 -4.03 -1.76
N ASN A 15 -17.51 -3.54 -1.56
CA ASN A 15 -17.11 -2.91 -0.32
C ASN A 15 -18.02 -1.71 0.01
N TRP A 16 -18.44 -1.63 1.28
CA TRP A 16 -19.24 -0.51 1.76
C TRP A 16 -18.41 0.78 1.89
N VAL A 17 -17.11 0.62 2.12
CA VAL A 17 -16.13 1.69 2.23
C VAL A 17 -15.14 1.62 1.07
N TYR A 18 -14.77 2.77 0.53
CA TYR A 18 -13.67 2.88 -0.43
C TYR A 18 -12.88 4.17 -0.18
N ILE A 19 -11.70 4.26 -0.79
CA ILE A 19 -10.86 5.46 -0.72
C ILE A 19 -10.90 6.16 -2.06
N ASP A 20 -11.07 7.47 -2.02
CA ASP A 20 -10.93 8.34 -3.19
C ASP A 20 -10.17 9.61 -2.79
N ASN A 21 -9.10 9.91 -3.53
CA ASN A 21 -8.26 11.10 -3.32
C ASN A 21 -7.86 11.35 -1.85
N GLY A 22 -7.43 10.31 -1.13
CA GLY A 22 -7.02 10.42 0.28
C GLY A 22 -8.17 10.69 1.25
N THR A 23 -9.41 10.42 0.85
CA THR A 23 -10.61 10.56 1.69
C THR A 23 -11.34 9.23 1.87
N PHE A 24 -11.94 9.05 3.04
CA PHE A 24 -12.85 7.97 3.37
C PHE A 24 -14.18 8.17 2.64
N ARG A 25 -14.67 7.16 1.93
CA ARG A 25 -15.91 7.24 1.16
C ARG A 25 -16.86 6.11 1.51
N LEU A 26 -18.15 6.43 1.61
CA LEU A 26 -19.22 5.45 1.73
C LEU A 26 -19.82 5.12 0.35
N SER A 27 -19.99 3.83 0.06
CA SER A 27 -20.61 3.35 -1.17
C SER A 27 -22.08 3.71 -1.20
N GLN A 28 -22.49 4.44 -2.25
CA GLN A 28 -23.90 4.75 -2.49
C GLN A 28 -24.71 3.48 -2.75
N GLN A 29 -24.11 2.45 -3.35
CA GLN A 29 -24.78 1.16 -3.55
C GLN A 29 -25.04 0.46 -2.21
N ALA A 30 -24.10 0.54 -1.26
CA ALA A 30 -24.29 0.00 0.07
C ALA A 30 -25.37 0.77 0.85
N LEU A 31 -25.36 2.11 0.77
CA LEU A 31 -26.40 2.94 1.40
C LEU A 31 -27.80 2.67 0.83
N LEU A 32 -27.93 2.50 -0.48
CA LEU A 32 -29.21 2.16 -1.12
C LEU A 32 -29.72 0.77 -0.71
N LYS A 33 -28.81 -0.18 -0.50
CA LYS A 33 -29.14 -1.57 -0.17
C LYS A 33 -29.44 -1.77 1.31
N HIS A 34 -28.65 -1.16 2.19
CA HIS A 34 -28.67 -1.42 3.65
C HIS A 34 -29.25 -0.26 4.47
N GLY A 35 -29.58 0.86 3.81
CA GLY A 35 -30.05 2.09 4.46
C GLY A 35 -28.89 2.89 5.06
N PRO A 36 -29.17 3.77 6.04
CA PRO A 36 -28.14 4.50 6.76
C PRO A 36 -27.06 3.57 7.34
N ILE A 37 -25.80 3.91 7.09
CA ILE A 37 -24.61 3.17 7.56
C ILE A 37 -23.82 4.08 8.49
N GLU A 38 -23.49 3.57 9.68
CA GLU A 38 -22.59 4.22 10.62
C GLU A 38 -21.29 3.42 10.72
N CYS A 39 -20.15 4.10 10.58
CA CYS A 39 -18.84 3.47 10.59
C CYS A 39 -17.95 4.01 11.72
N ALA A 40 -17.11 3.13 12.24
CA ALA A 40 -15.92 3.48 13.01
C ALA A 40 -14.65 3.16 12.20
N TYR A 41 -13.62 3.95 12.45
CA TYR A 41 -12.31 3.85 11.81
C TYR A 41 -11.27 3.58 12.89
N ARG A 42 -10.38 2.61 12.67
CA ARG A 42 -9.20 2.39 13.52
C ARG A 42 -7.97 2.31 12.65
N SER A 43 -7.00 3.18 12.88
CA SER A 43 -5.71 3.11 12.19
C SER A 43 -5.00 1.81 12.49
N ILE A 44 -4.25 1.29 11.52
CA ILE A 44 -3.29 0.22 11.73
C ILE A 44 -1.91 0.86 11.61
N LEU A 45 -1.19 0.94 12.72
CA LEU A 45 0.10 1.61 12.82
C LEU A 45 1.21 0.56 12.89
N ARG A 46 2.20 0.67 12.02
CA ARG A 46 3.37 -0.20 12.06
C ARG A 46 4.29 0.24 13.21
N GLU A 47 4.61 -0.68 14.10
CA GLU A 47 5.51 -0.43 15.23
C GLU A 47 6.94 -0.85 14.87
N ASN A 48 7.09 -2.00 14.20
CA ASN A 48 8.38 -2.48 13.68
C ASN A 48 8.17 -3.37 12.44
N ASP A 49 9.20 -4.12 12.04
CA ASP A 49 9.15 -4.98 10.85
C ASP A 49 8.24 -6.20 10.97
N PHE A 50 7.88 -6.57 12.21
CA PHE A 50 7.14 -7.78 12.53
C PHE A 50 5.84 -7.53 13.31
N SER A 51 5.57 -6.28 13.73
CA SER A 51 4.35 -5.92 14.45
C SER A 51 3.67 -4.67 13.93
N ALA A 52 2.35 -4.71 14.01
CA ALA A 52 1.46 -3.58 13.83
C ALA A 52 0.48 -3.53 15.01
N VAL A 53 0.07 -2.32 15.39
CA VAL A 53 -0.84 -2.05 16.50
C VAL A 53 -2.06 -1.27 16.00
N GLU A 54 -3.21 -1.47 16.64
CA GLU A 54 -4.38 -0.63 16.39
C GLU A 54 -4.19 0.74 17.05
N GLY A 55 -4.47 1.79 16.28
CA GLY A 55 -4.50 3.17 16.75
C GLY A 55 -5.83 3.54 17.42
N GLN A 56 -6.06 4.84 17.59
CA GLN A 56 -7.28 5.35 18.20
C GLN A 56 -8.52 5.03 17.34
N ARG A 57 -9.59 4.57 17.98
CA ARG A 57 -10.89 4.37 17.35
C ARG A 57 -11.61 5.71 17.19
N LEU A 58 -11.86 6.10 15.94
CA LEU A 58 -12.69 7.25 15.59
C LEU A 58 -14.11 6.80 15.26
N TYR A 59 -15.10 7.47 15.87
CA TYR A 59 -16.52 7.25 15.62
C TYR A 59 -17.33 8.49 16.06
N PRO A 60 -18.34 8.91 15.28
CA PRO A 60 -18.70 8.41 13.96
C PRO A 60 -17.75 8.95 12.88
N VAL A 61 -17.54 8.15 11.83
CA VAL A 61 -16.80 8.56 10.62
C VAL A 61 -17.81 8.95 9.56
N VAL A 62 -17.59 10.09 8.91
CA VAL A 62 -18.49 10.62 7.88
C VAL A 62 -17.86 10.51 6.49
N ASP A 63 -18.72 10.44 5.47
CA ASP A 63 -18.30 10.46 4.07
C ASP A 63 -17.45 11.70 3.76
N ARG A 64 -16.36 11.54 3.00
CA ARG A 64 -15.35 12.56 2.65
C ARG A 64 -14.44 13.02 3.77
N MET A 65 -14.44 12.37 4.93
CA MET A 65 -13.43 12.64 5.95
C MET A 65 -12.04 12.34 5.38
N PRO A 66 -11.03 13.22 5.54
CA PRO A 66 -9.66 12.90 5.20
C PRO A 66 -9.20 11.64 5.93
N LEU A 67 -8.41 10.80 5.26
CA LEU A 67 -7.74 9.70 5.96
C LEU A 67 -6.86 10.28 7.08
N ILE A 68 -6.65 9.49 8.14
CA ILE A 68 -5.71 9.82 9.23
C ILE A 68 -4.54 8.83 9.30
N SER A 69 -4.60 7.76 8.51
CA SER A 69 -3.54 6.76 8.37
C SER A 69 -3.68 6.04 7.03
N ASP A 70 -2.58 5.49 6.52
CA ASP A 70 -2.60 4.75 5.25
C ASP A 70 -3.40 3.47 5.35
N PHE A 71 -3.32 2.77 6.47
CA PHE A 71 -4.04 1.53 6.73
C PHE A 71 -5.03 1.72 7.87
N PHE A 72 -6.22 1.16 7.71
CA PHE A 72 -7.25 1.22 8.74
C PHE A 72 -8.25 0.08 8.64
N HIS A 73 -8.86 -0.21 9.77
CA HIS A 73 -9.98 -1.12 9.89
C HIS A 73 -11.29 -0.32 9.92
N ALA A 74 -12.21 -0.66 9.02
CA ALA A 74 -13.54 -0.08 8.93
C ALA A 74 -14.56 -1.02 9.58
N ASP A 75 -15.18 -0.55 10.66
CA ASP A 75 -16.24 -1.25 11.39
C ASP A 75 -17.55 -0.52 11.16
N CYS A 76 -18.40 -1.02 10.25
CA CYS A 76 -19.66 -0.38 9.88
C CYS A 76 -20.88 -1.22 10.26
N ARG A 77 -21.94 -0.54 10.68
CA ARG A 77 -23.24 -1.13 10.94
C ARG A 77 -24.31 -0.36 10.18
N ALA A 78 -25.18 -1.10 9.50
CA ALA A 78 -26.29 -0.53 8.78
C ALA A 78 -27.60 -0.63 9.58
N SER A 79 -28.59 0.17 9.18
CA SER A 79 -29.92 0.20 9.81
C SER A 79 -30.69 -1.12 9.71
N ASP A 80 -30.42 -1.93 8.68
CA ASP A 80 -31.00 -3.25 8.49
C ASP A 80 -30.36 -4.34 9.38
N GLY A 81 -29.38 -3.98 10.22
CA GLY A 81 -28.65 -4.88 11.11
C GLY A 81 -27.43 -5.54 10.47
N SER A 82 -27.18 -5.34 9.17
CA SER A 82 -26.01 -5.85 8.49
C SER A 82 -24.73 -5.19 9.03
N ILE A 83 -23.63 -5.94 9.01
CA ILE A 83 -22.32 -5.50 9.51
C ILE A 83 -21.29 -5.64 8.41
N TYR A 84 -20.44 -4.64 8.28
CA TYR A 84 -19.27 -4.66 7.41
C TYR A 84 -18.01 -4.43 8.25
N ASN A 85 -17.05 -5.33 8.09
CA ASN A 85 -15.79 -5.32 8.79
C ASN A 85 -14.70 -5.67 7.79
N ASN A 86 -13.82 -4.72 7.48
CA ASN A 86 -12.75 -4.92 6.52
C ASN A 86 -11.57 -3.98 6.76
N ILE A 87 -10.40 -4.38 6.26
CA ILE A 87 -9.20 -3.55 6.24
C ILE A 87 -9.13 -2.82 4.90
N HIS A 88 -8.82 -1.54 4.98
CA HIS A 88 -8.66 -0.65 3.86
C HIS A 88 -7.28 -0.02 3.85
N SER A 89 -6.81 0.31 2.65
CA SER A 89 -5.58 1.05 2.45
C SER A 89 -5.80 2.22 1.50
N GLY A 90 -5.10 3.32 1.77
CA GLY A 90 -5.13 4.54 0.99
C GLY A 90 -3.87 5.36 1.27
N ILE A 91 -3.76 6.51 0.62
CA ILE A 91 -2.67 7.46 0.86
C ILE A 91 -3.21 8.55 1.78
N HIS A 92 -2.74 8.58 3.03
CA HIS A 92 -3.00 9.67 3.95
C HIS A 92 -2.11 10.86 3.59
N PHE A 93 -2.74 12.02 3.36
CA PHE A 93 -2.01 13.25 3.13
C PHE A 93 -1.57 13.87 4.46
N ASP A 94 -0.26 13.84 4.73
CA ASP A 94 0.37 14.54 5.85
C ASP A 94 1.12 15.78 5.34
N ALA A 95 0.59 16.96 5.66
CA ALA A 95 1.19 18.25 5.26
C ALA A 95 2.61 18.42 5.83
N THR A 96 2.90 17.90 7.02
CA THR A 96 4.21 18.05 7.67
C THR A 96 5.30 17.26 6.94
N LEU A 97 4.97 16.09 6.36
CA LEU A 97 5.90 15.34 5.52
C LEU A 97 6.22 16.09 4.22
N HIS A 98 5.22 16.77 3.65
CA HIS A 98 5.38 17.57 2.44
C HIS A 98 6.18 18.87 2.69
N GLU A 99 6.01 19.48 3.86
CA GLU A 99 6.81 20.64 4.28
C GLU A 99 8.27 20.26 4.58
N ARG A 100 8.53 19.11 5.23
CA ARG A 100 9.91 18.62 5.41
C ARG A 100 10.64 18.42 4.07
N HIS A 101 9.91 18.02 3.03
CA HIS A 101 10.47 17.91 1.68
C HIS A 101 10.87 19.29 1.12
N SER A 102 10.09 20.35 1.36
CA SER A 102 10.44 21.71 0.90
C SER A 102 11.58 22.34 1.71
N GLU A 103 11.72 22.03 3.00
CA GLU A 103 12.83 22.52 3.82
C GLU A 103 14.16 21.81 3.53
N SER A 104 14.13 20.49 3.27
CA SER A 104 15.33 19.73 2.89
C SER A 104 15.90 20.09 1.51
N SER A 105 15.16 20.86 0.71
CA SER A 105 15.58 21.36 -0.61
C SER A 105 16.19 22.77 -0.58
N ALA A 106 16.37 23.38 0.61
CA ALA A 106 16.98 24.70 0.75
C ALA A 106 18.46 24.77 0.32
N ASP A 107 19.17 23.64 0.19
CA ASP A 107 20.61 23.63 -0.16
C ASP A 107 21.04 22.61 -1.22
N LYS A 108 20.09 21.91 -1.86
CA LYS A 108 20.38 21.02 -2.99
C LYS A 108 19.23 21.14 -3.96
N THR A 109 19.52 21.64 -5.16
CA THR A 109 18.63 21.49 -6.33
C THR A 109 17.97 20.12 -6.26
N PRO A 110 16.63 20.03 -6.10
CA PRO A 110 15.98 18.74 -6.03
C PRO A 110 16.37 18.00 -7.29
N LEU A 111 17.05 16.88 -7.12
CA LEU A 111 17.41 16.01 -8.22
C LEU A 111 16.08 15.51 -8.76
N ASN A 112 15.55 16.17 -9.79
CA ASN A 112 14.27 15.88 -10.46
C ASN A 112 14.34 14.51 -11.15
N TYR A 113 14.59 13.45 -10.40
CA TYR A 113 14.71 12.09 -10.87
C TYR A 113 13.37 11.38 -10.68
N ASN A 114 12.87 10.81 -11.78
CA ASN A 114 11.84 9.80 -11.71
C ASN A 114 12.52 8.49 -11.25
N VAL A 115 12.23 8.05 -10.03
CA VAL A 115 12.77 6.79 -9.49
C VAL A 115 11.80 5.66 -9.82
N LEU A 116 12.25 4.69 -10.62
CA LEU A 116 11.52 3.45 -10.88
C LEU A 116 12.21 2.30 -10.13
N MET A 117 11.54 1.79 -9.10
CA MET A 117 11.94 0.55 -8.42
C MET A 117 11.13 -0.60 -9.01
N PHE A 118 11.80 -1.60 -9.56
CA PHE A 118 11.15 -2.83 -10.03
C PHE A 118 11.92 -4.03 -9.46
N GLY A 119 11.19 -4.97 -8.85
CA GLY A 119 11.74 -6.17 -8.24
C GLY A 119 11.30 -7.41 -9.01
N TYR A 120 12.19 -8.40 -9.11
CA TYR A 120 11.87 -9.72 -9.63
C TYR A 120 11.90 -10.70 -8.47
N ASP A 121 10.73 -11.11 -8.00
CA ASP A 121 10.66 -12.08 -6.91
C ASP A 121 11.24 -13.43 -7.36
N SER A 122 11.96 -14.08 -6.45
CA SER A 122 12.54 -15.42 -6.62
C SER A 122 13.62 -15.57 -7.71
N VAL A 123 14.21 -14.48 -8.21
CA VAL A 123 15.31 -14.55 -9.18
C VAL A 123 16.64 -14.22 -8.51
N SER A 124 17.55 -15.20 -8.48
CA SER A 124 18.93 -14.95 -8.10
C SER A 124 19.65 -14.08 -9.14
N ARG A 125 20.69 -13.36 -8.73
CA ARG A 125 21.55 -12.60 -9.66
C ARG A 125 22.03 -13.45 -10.84
N ILE A 126 22.44 -14.69 -10.59
CA ILE A 126 22.92 -15.61 -11.63
C ILE A 126 21.78 -16.00 -12.58
N SER A 127 20.59 -16.29 -12.04
CA SER A 127 19.41 -16.60 -12.83
C SER A 127 19.01 -15.42 -13.72
N PHE A 128 19.05 -14.20 -13.20
CA PHE A 128 18.77 -12.98 -13.99
C PHE A 128 19.74 -12.84 -15.16
N MET A 129 21.05 -12.97 -14.90
CA MET A 129 22.08 -12.87 -15.94
C MET A 129 21.94 -13.95 -17.02
N ARG A 130 21.58 -15.18 -16.63
CA ARG A 130 21.46 -16.32 -17.56
C ARG A 130 20.18 -16.32 -18.38
N LEU A 131 19.06 -15.99 -17.74
CA LEU A 131 17.73 -16.07 -18.37
C LEU A 131 17.36 -14.79 -19.13
N LEU A 132 17.89 -13.64 -18.71
CA LEU A 132 17.64 -12.35 -19.33
C LEU A 132 18.94 -11.66 -19.78
N PRO A 133 19.78 -12.32 -20.61
CA PRO A 133 21.11 -11.80 -20.96
C PRO A 133 21.02 -10.47 -21.73
N LYS A 134 20.03 -10.31 -22.62
CA LYS A 134 19.81 -9.07 -23.38
C LYS A 134 19.47 -7.90 -22.45
N THR A 135 18.56 -8.12 -21.50
CA THR A 135 18.17 -7.12 -20.50
C THR A 135 19.35 -6.74 -19.62
N TYR A 136 20.08 -7.74 -19.10
CA TYR A 136 21.28 -7.50 -18.30
C TYR A 136 22.31 -6.67 -19.07
N MET A 137 22.63 -7.02 -20.32
CA MET A 137 23.57 -6.24 -21.14
C MET A 137 23.08 -4.81 -21.37
N TYR A 138 21.79 -4.61 -21.65
CA TYR A 138 21.22 -3.28 -21.83
C TYR A 138 21.37 -2.42 -20.56
N LEU A 139 21.02 -2.96 -19.40
CA LEU A 139 21.16 -2.28 -18.11
C LEU A 139 22.61 -1.82 -17.87
N ILE A 140 23.59 -2.70 -18.09
CA ILE A 140 25.00 -2.37 -17.82
C ILE A 140 25.60 -1.45 -18.88
N GLN A 141 25.41 -1.76 -20.15
CA GLN A 141 26.13 -1.09 -21.23
C GLN A 141 25.47 0.20 -21.69
N GLN A 142 24.14 0.27 -21.66
CA GLN A 142 23.40 1.43 -22.18
C GLN A 142 22.94 2.36 -21.06
N LEU A 143 22.50 1.80 -19.93
CA LEU A 143 21.99 2.59 -18.80
C LEU A 143 23.02 2.82 -17.69
N GLY A 144 24.22 2.24 -17.79
CA GLY A 144 25.27 2.40 -16.78
C GLY A 144 24.88 1.86 -15.40
N ALA A 145 24.00 0.85 -15.36
CA ALA A 145 23.52 0.30 -14.09
C ALA A 145 24.67 -0.36 -13.30
N VAL A 146 24.63 -0.19 -11.98
CA VAL A 146 25.61 -0.80 -11.05
C VAL A 146 25.05 -2.11 -10.53
N VAL A 147 25.83 -3.18 -10.67
CA VAL A 147 25.48 -4.50 -10.12
C VAL A 147 25.98 -4.59 -8.69
N MET A 148 25.05 -4.67 -7.74
CA MET A 148 25.40 -4.98 -6.35
C MET A 148 25.91 -6.42 -6.24
N LYS A 149 27.04 -6.59 -5.56
CA LYS A 149 27.65 -7.89 -5.25
C LYS A 149 27.56 -8.11 -3.75
N VAL A 150 27.19 -9.31 -3.32
CA VAL A 150 27.32 -9.68 -1.91
C VAL A 150 28.81 -9.82 -1.61
N PRO A 151 29.36 -9.09 -0.63
CA PRO A 151 30.75 -9.28 -0.22
C PRO A 151 30.92 -10.68 0.34
N VAL A 152 31.87 -11.44 -0.22
CA VAL A 152 32.29 -12.72 0.35
C VAL A 152 33.41 -12.40 1.33
N TYR A 153 33.11 -12.44 2.63
CA TYR A 153 34.14 -12.46 3.65
C TYR A 153 34.80 -13.83 3.61
N GLY A 154 36.01 -13.91 3.05
CA GLY A 154 36.80 -15.13 3.05
C GLY A 154 37.24 -15.44 4.47
N SER A 155 36.92 -16.64 4.94
CA SER A 155 37.51 -17.26 6.13
C SER A 155 39.03 -17.36 5.91
N ALA A 156 39.80 -16.79 6.84
CA ALA A 156 41.23 -17.02 6.95
C ALA A 156 41.53 -18.47 7.36
#